data_AF-A0A1H1FQV3-F1
#
_entry.id   AF-A0A1H1FQV3-F1
#
_cell.length_a   1.000
_cell.length_b   1.000
_cell.length_c   1.000
_cell.angle_alpha   90.00
_cell.angle_beta   90.00
_cell.angle_gamma   90.00
#
_symmetry.space_group_name_H-M   'P 1'
#
loop_
_entity.id
_entity.type
_entity.pdbx_description
1 polymer ?
#
loop_
_entity_poly.entity_id
_entity_poly.type
_entity_poly.pdbx_seq_one_letter_code
_entity_poly.pdbx_strand_id
1 'polypeptide(L)'
;MKLIFSLFLLIILISCSQKYTGEVSFKSCKVNYPLHDEEKERKINYEAIPNQWEYESALRKLALCLCDKYLQKNDEEIKEKIIEIYKYKFEFYNRDDSFKKVNFDSILINRKEIFNPSFY
;
A
#
# COMPACT_ATOMS: atom_id res chain seq x y z
N MET A 1 36.14 -17.35 31.69
CA MET A 1 35.42 -16.05 31.55
C MET A 1 35.37 -15.50 30.11
N LYS A 2 36.33 -15.80 29.21
CA LYS A 2 36.28 -15.33 27.80
C LYS A 2 35.14 -15.91 26.96
N LEU A 3 34.76 -17.18 27.21
CA LEU A 3 33.69 -17.89 26.47
C LEU A 3 32.28 -17.34 26.76
N ILE A 4 32.02 -16.85 27.98
CA ILE A 4 30.73 -16.29 28.38
C ILE A 4 30.50 -14.91 27.73
N PHE A 5 31.56 -14.11 27.60
CA PHE A 5 31.50 -12.80 26.95
C PHE A 5 31.19 -12.92 25.45
N SER A 6 31.70 -13.97 24.80
CA SER A 6 31.41 -14.27 23.39
C SER A 6 29.95 -14.70 23.17
N LEU A 7 29.33 -15.35 24.16
CA LEU A 7 27.92 -15.78 24.08
C LEU A 7 26.96 -14.60 24.20
N PHE A 8 27.28 -13.60 25.05
CA PHE A 8 26.49 -12.38 25.20
C PHE A 8 26.50 -11.51 23.93
N LEU A 9 27.62 -11.46 23.20
CA LEU A 9 27.74 -10.75 21.92
C LEU A 9 26.86 -11.35 20.82
N LEU A 10 26.62 -12.66 20.83
CA LEU A 10 25.76 -13.33 19.85
C LEU A 10 24.28 -13.02 20.06
N ILE A 11 23.84 -12.82 21.30
CA ILE A 11 22.41 -12.57 21.63
C ILE A 11 21.97 -11.18 21.15
N ILE A 12 22.88 -10.19 21.14
CA ILE A 12 22.59 -8.82 20.68
C ILE A 12 22.33 -8.78 19.15
N LEU A 13 22.88 -9.74 18.40
CA LEU A 13 22.72 -9.81 16.93
C LEU A 13 21.40 -10.48 16.49
N ILE A 14 20.64 -11.10 17.41
CA ILE A 14 19.35 -11.76 17.12
C ILE A 14 18.18 -10.82 17.46
N SER A 15 18.37 -9.50 17.37
CA SER A 15 17.24 -8.57 17.33
C SER A 15 16.54 -8.69 15.97
N CYS A 16 15.71 -9.73 15.83
CA CYS A 16 14.73 -9.79 14.75
C CYS A 16 13.74 -8.66 15.00
N SER A 17 13.88 -7.55 14.25
CA SER A 17 12.82 -6.54 14.19
C SER A 17 11.56 -7.23 13.67
N GLN A 18 10.54 -7.36 14.51
CA GLN A 18 9.27 -7.94 14.12
C GLN A 18 8.71 -7.05 13.00
N LYS A 19 8.67 -7.56 11.76
CA LYS A 19 8.10 -6.83 10.63
C LYS A 19 6.59 -6.89 10.77
N TYR A 20 5.99 -5.77 11.13
CA TYR A 20 4.54 -5.63 11.11
C TYR A 20 4.08 -5.47 9.67
N THR A 21 2.93 -6.04 9.35
CA THR A 21 2.33 -5.93 8.02
C THR A 21 0.88 -5.50 8.16
N GLY A 22 0.49 -4.48 7.40
CA GLY A 22 -0.89 -4.09 7.21
C GLY A 22 -1.53 -4.88 6.08
N GLU A 23 -2.86 -4.82 6.01
CA GLU A 23 -3.65 -5.47 4.98
C GLU A 23 -4.82 -4.58 4.58
N VAL A 24 -5.05 -4.49 3.27
CA VAL A 24 -6.33 -4.02 2.72
C VAL A 24 -6.94 -5.14 1.90
N SER A 25 -8.23 -5.39 2.11
CA SER A 25 -8.94 -6.46 1.39
C SER A 25 -10.38 -6.07 1.08
N PHE A 26 -10.87 -6.59 -0.04
CA PHE A 26 -12.26 -6.49 -0.45
C PHE A 26 -12.60 -7.67 -1.38
N LYS A 27 -13.60 -8.47 -0.99
CA LYS A 27 -13.96 -9.73 -1.66
C LYS A 27 -12.74 -10.63 -1.89
N SER A 28 -12.42 -10.93 -3.15
CA SER A 28 -11.32 -11.81 -3.55
C SER A 28 -9.98 -11.10 -3.71
N CYS A 29 -9.93 -9.78 -3.53
CA CYS A 29 -8.71 -8.99 -3.62
C CYS A 29 -8.17 -8.68 -2.23
N LYS A 30 -6.87 -8.96 -2.03
CA LYS A 30 -6.15 -8.75 -0.77
C LYS A 30 -4.74 -8.28 -1.07
N VAL A 31 -4.30 -7.23 -0.40
CA VAL A 31 -2.97 -6.64 -0.56
C VAL A 31 -2.37 -6.42 0.82
N ASN A 32 -1.21 -7.03 1.06
CA ASN A 32 -0.42 -6.80 2.26
C ASN A 32 0.61 -5.69 1.97
N TYR A 33 0.94 -4.90 2.99
CA TYR A 33 1.93 -3.84 2.92
C TYR A 33 2.75 -3.78 4.22
N PRO A 34 4.00 -3.30 4.20
CA PRO A 34 4.80 -3.20 5.41
C PRO A 34 4.24 -2.12 6.35
N LEU A 35 4.39 -2.33 7.66
CA LEU A 35 4.18 -1.30 8.67
C LEU A 35 5.52 -1.01 9.35
N HIS A 36 5.82 0.27 9.40
CA HIS A 36 7.05 0.86 9.88
C HIS A 36 6.83 1.46 11.28
N ASP A 37 7.84 1.36 12.14
CA ASP A 37 7.88 2.10 13.39
C ASP A 37 8.35 3.53 13.09
N GLU A 38 7.41 4.42 12.76
CA GLU A 38 7.72 5.76 12.28
C GLU A 38 8.51 6.62 13.27
N GLU A 39 8.39 6.36 14.58
CA GLU A 39 9.19 7.09 15.57
C GLU A 39 10.65 6.63 15.51
N LYS A 40 10.86 5.32 15.46
CA LYS A 40 12.19 4.74 15.35
C LYS A 40 12.85 5.08 14.02
N GLU A 41 12.10 5.02 12.92
CA GLU A 41 12.64 5.29 11.58
C GLU A 41 12.98 6.76 11.38
N ARG A 42 12.14 7.71 11.83
CA ARG A 42 12.46 9.14 11.75
C ARG A 42 13.74 9.53 12.50
N LYS A 43 14.12 8.79 13.55
CA LYS A 43 15.38 9.01 14.28
C LYS A 43 16.62 8.55 13.48
N ILE A 44 16.44 7.64 12.51
CA ILE A 44 17.52 7.05 11.71
C ILE A 44 17.57 7.68 10.31
N ASN A 45 16.41 7.94 9.72
CA ASN A 45 16.23 8.51 8.40
C ASN A 45 15.02 9.46 8.40
N TYR A 46 15.26 10.75 8.17
CA TYR A 46 14.20 11.75 8.07
C TYR A 46 13.31 11.55 6.82
N GLU A 47 13.84 10.92 5.78
CA GLU A 47 13.15 10.58 4.52
C GLU A 47 12.52 9.18 4.56
N ALA A 48 12.22 8.65 5.76
CA ALA A 48 11.57 7.36 5.90
C ALA A 48 10.16 7.39 5.26
N ILE A 49 9.79 6.27 4.63
CA ILE A 49 8.47 6.09 4.02
C ILE A 49 7.44 5.98 5.14
N PRO A 50 6.45 6.88 5.23
CA PRO A 50 5.41 6.79 6.25
C PRO A 50 4.44 5.65 5.94
N ASN A 51 3.78 5.13 6.98
CA ASN A 51 2.79 4.07 6.84
C ASN A 51 1.61 4.48 5.94
N GLN A 52 1.29 5.78 5.92
CA GLN A 52 0.26 6.34 5.06
C GLN A 52 0.61 6.15 3.58
N TRP A 53 1.88 6.31 3.18
CA TRP A 53 2.31 6.05 1.81
C TRP A 53 2.12 4.56 1.47
N GLU A 54 2.55 3.65 2.35
CA GLU A 54 2.41 2.21 2.14
C GLU A 54 0.93 1.78 2.02
N TYR A 55 0.07 2.34 2.88
CA TYR A 55 -1.38 2.13 2.83
C TYR A 55 -1.99 2.61 1.51
N GLU A 56 -1.62 3.79 1.05
CA GLU A 56 -2.08 4.35 -0.22
C GLU A 56 -1.62 3.51 -1.42
N SER A 57 -0.38 3.05 -1.41
CA SER A 57 0.15 2.10 -2.39
C SER A 57 -0.66 0.79 -2.39
N ALA A 58 -1.04 0.29 -1.21
CA ALA A 58 -1.87 -0.89 -1.07
C ALA A 58 -3.29 -0.69 -1.61
N LEU A 59 -3.93 0.46 -1.35
CA LEU A 59 -5.24 0.81 -1.92
C LEU A 59 -5.22 0.87 -3.44
N ARG A 60 -4.17 1.44 -4.02
CA ARG A 60 -3.95 1.49 -5.48
C ARG A 60 -3.83 0.09 -6.08
N LYS A 61 -3.03 -0.79 -5.47
CA LYS A 61 -2.94 -2.21 -5.86
C LYS A 61 -4.27 -2.96 -5.70
N LEU A 62 -5.02 -2.67 -4.64
CA LEU A 62 -6.34 -3.23 -4.41
C LEU A 62 -7.29 -2.85 -5.55
N ALA A 63 -7.31 -1.57 -5.94
CA ALA A 63 -8.13 -1.08 -7.05
C ALA A 63 -7.79 -1.78 -8.38
N LEU A 64 -6.50 -1.99 -8.68
CA LEU A 64 -6.09 -2.75 -9.88
C LEU A 64 -6.67 -4.17 -9.89
N CYS A 65 -6.54 -4.89 -8.76
CA CYS A 65 -7.11 -6.22 -8.63
C CYS A 65 -8.64 -6.20 -8.81
N LEU A 66 -9.33 -5.23 -8.19
CA LEU A 66 -10.78 -5.07 -8.30
C LEU A 66 -11.21 -4.79 -9.74
N CYS A 67 -10.49 -3.95 -10.49
CA CYS A 67 -10.74 -3.73 -11.91
C CYS A 67 -10.63 -5.03 -12.72
N ASP A 68 -9.61 -5.85 -12.47
CA ASP A 68 -9.45 -7.12 -13.17
C ASP A 68 -10.56 -8.12 -12.81
N LYS A 69 -11.04 -8.10 -11.56
CA LYS A 69 -12.21 -8.89 -11.14
C LYS A 69 -13.51 -8.40 -11.78
N TYR A 70 -13.70 -7.09 -11.88
CA TYR A 70 -14.86 -6.51 -12.55
C TYR A 70 -14.90 -6.90 -14.03
N LEU A 71 -13.77 -6.87 -14.73
CA LEU A 71 -13.66 -7.30 -16.13
C LEU A 71 -14.01 -8.78 -16.36
N GLN A 72 -13.82 -9.63 -15.35
CA GLN A 72 -14.21 -11.04 -15.40
C GLN A 72 -15.71 -11.22 -15.14
N LYS A 73 -16.26 -10.44 -14.19
CA LYS A 73 -17.67 -10.47 -13.82
C LYS A 73 -18.09 -9.09 -13.33
N ASN A 74 -19.02 -8.47 -14.06
CA ASN A 74 -19.59 -7.19 -13.69
C ASN A 74 -20.34 -7.30 -12.35
N ASP A 75 -19.68 -6.83 -11.30
CA ASP A 75 -20.15 -6.87 -9.92
C ASP A 75 -20.26 -5.43 -9.42
N GLU A 76 -21.48 -5.02 -9.04
CA GLU A 76 -21.76 -3.61 -8.72
C GLU A 76 -21.03 -3.16 -7.44
N GLU A 77 -20.89 -4.03 -6.44
CA GLU A 77 -20.15 -3.69 -5.22
C GLU A 77 -18.65 -3.51 -5.51
N ILE A 78 -18.10 -4.28 -6.45
CA ILE A 78 -16.72 -4.09 -6.91
C ILE A 78 -16.59 -2.72 -7.61
N LYS A 79 -17.54 -2.37 -8.47
CA LYS A 79 -17.55 -1.07 -9.15
C LYS A 79 -17.67 0.10 -8.18
N GLU A 80 -18.56 0.03 -7.20
CA GLU A 80 -18.68 1.03 -6.14
C GLU A 80 -17.37 1.19 -5.37
N LYS A 81 -16.71 0.07 -5.02
CA LYS A 81 -15.43 0.12 -4.31
C LYS A 81 -14.30 0.72 -5.15
N ILE A 82 -14.25 0.42 -6.46
CA ILE A 82 -13.30 1.07 -7.38
C ILE A 82 -13.54 2.59 -7.42
N ILE A 83 -14.81 3.02 -7.49
CA ILE A 83 -15.17 4.44 -7.50
C ILE A 83 -14.81 5.11 -6.16
N GLU A 84 -15.01 4.42 -5.04
CA GLU A 84 -14.61 4.88 -3.71
C GLU A 84 -13.10 5.13 -3.66
N ILE A 85 -12.28 4.15 -4.06
CA ILE A 85 -10.81 4.29 -4.11
C ILE A 85 -10.42 5.37 -5.13
N TYR A 86 -11.10 5.47 -6.27
CA TYR A 86 -10.86 6.54 -7.24
C TYR A 86 -11.16 7.92 -6.68
N LYS A 87 -12.07 8.07 -5.72
CA LYS A 87 -12.37 9.36 -5.07
C LYS A 87 -11.56 9.63 -3.81
N TYR A 88 -10.80 8.63 -3.35
CA TYR A 88 -9.93 8.77 -2.19
C TYR A 88 -8.91 9.89 -2.43
N LYS A 89 -8.73 10.75 -1.42
CA LYS A 89 -7.78 11.85 -1.44
C LYS A 89 -6.42 11.33 -0.99
N PHE A 90 -5.60 10.93 -1.95
CA PHE A 90 -4.24 10.45 -1.73
C PHE A 90 -3.32 11.60 -1.37
N GLU A 91 -2.56 11.46 -0.29
CA GLU A 91 -1.55 12.44 0.16
C GLU A 91 -0.23 12.26 -0.61
N PHE A 92 0.18 11.02 -0.86
CA PHE A 92 1.45 10.66 -1.49
C PHE A 92 1.31 10.37 -2.99
N TYR A 93 0.10 9.98 -3.42
CA TYR A 93 -0.23 9.76 -4.83
C TYR A 93 -1.23 10.81 -5.35
N ASN A 94 -0.93 12.08 -5.07
CA ASN A 94 -1.83 13.17 -5.40
C ASN A 94 -2.02 13.24 -6.92
N ARG A 95 -3.28 13.26 -7.36
CA ARG A 95 -3.62 13.39 -8.78
C ARG A 95 -3.91 14.86 -9.02
N ASP A 96 -3.36 15.43 -10.08
CA ASP A 96 -3.78 16.75 -10.52
C ASP A 96 -5.31 16.77 -10.68
N ASP A 97 -5.94 17.88 -10.25
CA ASP A 97 -7.38 18.13 -10.38
C ASP A 97 -7.87 18.09 -11.85
N SER A 98 -6.94 17.95 -12.80
CA SER A 98 -7.21 17.71 -14.23
C SER A 98 -7.89 16.36 -14.51
N PHE A 99 -7.89 15.41 -13.56
CA PHE A 99 -8.68 14.17 -13.62
C PHE A 99 -10.19 14.45 -13.38
N LYS A 100 -10.74 15.36 -14.20
CA LYS A 100 -12.16 15.70 -14.32
C LYS A 100 -13.01 14.45 -14.44
N LYS A 101 -14.14 14.39 -13.69
CA LYS A 101 -15.27 13.44 -13.79
C LYS A 101 -15.07 12.37 -14.88
N VAL A 102 -14.23 11.39 -14.56
CA VAL A 102 -13.96 10.27 -15.45
C VAL A 102 -15.12 9.31 -15.28
N ASN A 103 -15.82 8.97 -16.37
CA ASN A 103 -16.86 7.94 -16.32
C ASN A 103 -16.21 6.60 -15.89
N PHE A 104 -16.99 5.68 -15.32
CA PHE A 104 -16.43 4.43 -14.79
C PHE A 104 -15.66 3.64 -15.86
N ASP A 105 -16.15 3.64 -17.11
CA ASP A 105 -15.48 2.96 -18.22
C ASP A 105 -14.08 3.52 -18.49
N SER A 106 -13.90 4.84 -18.40
CA SER A 106 -12.61 5.48 -18.58
C SER A 106 -11.67 5.19 -17.40
N ILE A 107 -12.19 5.03 -16.18
CA ILE A 107 -11.39 4.51 -15.05
C ILE A 107 -10.90 3.10 -15.38
N LEU A 108 -11.77 2.25 -15.92
CA LEU A 108 -11.44 0.86 -16.21
C LEU A 108 -10.43 0.70 -17.36
N ILE A 109 -10.60 1.49 -18.43
CA ILE A 109 -9.68 1.53 -19.59
C ILE A 109 -8.29 1.99 -19.15
N ASN A 110 -8.22 3.08 -18.37
CA ASN A 110 -6.96 3.69 -17.94
C ASN A 110 -6.48 3.20 -16.57
N ARG A 111 -7.04 2.09 -16.05
CA ARG A 111 -6.82 1.61 -14.67
C ARG A 111 -5.35 1.51 -14.28
N LYS A 112 -4.48 1.10 -15.20
CA LYS A 112 -3.03 0.97 -14.96
C LYS A 112 -2.37 2.32 -14.77
N GLU A 113 -2.74 3.33 -15.54
CA GLU A 113 -2.21 4.69 -15.36
C GLU A 113 -2.73 5.29 -14.06
N ILE A 114 -4.04 5.15 -13.80
CA ILE A 114 -4.71 5.75 -12.64
C ILE A 114 -4.24 5.15 -11.32
N PHE A 115 -4.06 3.83 -11.25
CA PHE A 115 -3.84 3.10 -10.00
C PHE A 115 -2.47 2.42 -9.91
N ASN A 116 -1.57 2.51 -10.88
CA ASN A 116 -0.23 1.94 -10.69
C ASN A 116 0.56 2.80 -9.67
N PRO A 117 1.03 2.22 -8.55
CA PRO A 117 1.80 2.94 -7.54
C PRO A 117 3.28 3.17 -7.96
N SER A 118 3.73 2.65 -9.09
CA SER A 118 5.12 2.81 -9.57
C SER A 118 5.34 4.03 -10.46
N PHE A 119 4.31 4.83 -10.74
CA PHE A 119 4.42 6.03 -11.59
C PHE A 119 4.67 7.33 -10.79
N TYR A 120 4.80 7.25 -9.46
CA TYR A 120 5.06 8.38 -8.55
C TYR A 120 6.05 7.95 -7.46
#